data_AF-A0A950EKX0-F1
#
_entry.id   AF-A0A950EKX0-F1
#
_cell.length_a   1.000
_cell.length_b   1.000
_cell.length_c   1.000
_cell.angle_alpha   90.00
_cell.angle_beta   90.00
_cell.angle_gamma   90.00
#
_symmetry.space_group_name_H-M   'P 1'
#
loop_
_entity.id
_entity.type
_entity.pdbx_description
1 polymer ?
#
loop_
_entity_poly.entity_id
_entity_poly.type
_entity_poly.pdbx_seq_one_letter_code
_entity_poly.pdbx_strand_id
1 'polypeptide(L)'
;ITEFPNAEHLNELMIVGPITVRSACSHHLCPVIGKIWIGVLPNKNTNVIGLSKYARLVDWIMGRPQIQEEAIIQLADLIMDKTRPDGLAVVMEASHFCMSWRGVREMDSKMLNSVMRGAFLTNSELRREFLALIASRK
;
A
#
# COMPACT_ATOMS: atom_id res chain seq x y z
N ILE A 1 12.22 -7.74 -11.01
CA ILE A 1 10.74 -7.87 -10.93
C ILE A 1 10.31 -8.55 -12.22
N THR A 2 9.28 -9.41 -12.18
CA THR A 2 8.75 -10.01 -13.42
C THR A 2 7.71 -9.06 -14.00
N GLU A 3 7.95 -8.60 -15.22
CA GLU A 3 7.13 -7.62 -15.95
C GLU A 3 6.59 -8.25 -17.24
N PHE A 4 5.47 -7.73 -17.71
CA PHE A 4 4.75 -8.17 -18.89
C PHE A 4 4.48 -6.96 -19.79
N PRO A 5 4.57 -7.11 -21.12
CA PRO A 5 4.19 -6.05 -22.04
C PRO A 5 2.77 -5.57 -21.78
N ASN A 6 2.57 -4.25 -21.72
CA ASN A 6 1.24 -3.66 -21.69
C ASN A 6 0.65 -3.63 -23.12
N ALA A 7 0.32 -4.82 -23.63
CA ALA A 7 -0.08 -5.01 -25.03
C ALA A 7 -1.34 -4.22 -25.41
N GLU A 8 -2.27 -4.06 -24.47
CA GLU A 8 -3.54 -3.34 -24.66
C GLU A 8 -3.47 -1.88 -24.20
N HIS A 9 -2.27 -1.34 -23.93
CA HIS A 9 -2.08 0.06 -23.54
C HIS A 9 -2.95 0.51 -22.36
N LEU A 10 -3.14 -0.39 -21.37
CA LEU A 10 -3.93 -0.15 -20.17
C LEU A 10 -3.51 1.16 -19.50
N ASN A 11 -4.50 2.00 -19.23
CA ASN A 11 -4.38 3.30 -18.57
C ASN A 11 -5.52 3.55 -17.56
N GLU A 12 -6.22 2.48 -17.15
CA GLU A 12 -7.34 2.53 -16.22
C GLU A 12 -6.88 2.22 -14.78
N LEU A 13 -7.66 2.68 -13.80
CA LEU A 13 -7.38 2.44 -12.39
C LEU A 13 -7.35 0.94 -12.06
N MET A 14 -6.21 0.46 -11.57
CA MET A 14 -6.06 -0.88 -11.00
C MET A 14 -5.96 -0.80 -9.48
N ILE A 15 -6.64 -1.71 -8.78
CA ILE A 15 -6.55 -1.83 -7.31
C ILE A 15 -6.09 -3.24 -6.93
N VAL A 16 -4.99 -3.30 -6.21
CA VAL A 16 -4.44 -4.52 -5.63
C VAL A 16 -4.66 -4.51 -4.13
N GLY A 17 -5.35 -5.53 -3.63
CA GLY A 17 -5.55 -5.75 -2.20
C GLY A 17 -6.99 -6.13 -1.82
N PRO A 18 -7.26 -6.28 -0.51
CA PRO A 18 -6.32 -6.05 0.59
C PRO A 18 -5.17 -7.09 0.61
N ILE A 19 -3.94 -6.62 0.81
CA ILE A 19 -2.76 -7.44 1.10
C ILE A 19 -2.61 -7.49 2.62
N THR A 20 -2.53 -8.68 3.20
CA THR A 20 -2.28 -8.85 4.64
C THR A 20 -0.89 -8.35 5.00
N VAL A 21 -0.81 -7.49 6.01
CA VAL A 21 0.43 -7.01 6.61
C VAL A 21 0.70 -7.76 7.90
N ARG A 22 1.94 -8.24 8.03
CA ARG A 22 2.51 -8.74 9.28
C ARG A 22 3.87 -8.08 9.44
N SER A 23 4.02 -7.29 10.48
CA SER A 23 5.24 -6.54 10.79
C SER A 23 5.47 -6.49 12.29
N ALA A 24 6.53 -5.82 12.72
CA ALA A 24 6.80 -5.52 14.12
C ALA A 24 7.04 -4.02 14.28
N CYS A 25 6.51 -3.40 15.33
CA CYS A 25 6.79 -2.00 15.64
C CYS A 25 8.27 -1.86 16.04
N SER A 26 9.03 -0.97 15.39
CA SER A 26 10.46 -0.77 15.67
C SER A 26 10.78 -0.42 17.12
N HIS A 27 9.85 0.24 17.82
CA HIS A 27 10.04 0.69 19.19
C HIS A 27 9.97 -0.44 20.24
N HIS A 28 9.16 -1.46 19.99
CA HIS A 28 8.81 -2.46 21.01
C HIS A 28 8.89 -3.91 20.51
N LEU A 29 9.17 -4.10 19.21
CA LEU A 29 9.12 -5.40 18.51
C LEU A 29 7.79 -6.16 18.71
N CYS A 30 6.73 -5.43 19.06
CA CYS A 30 5.38 -5.97 19.17
C CYS A 30 4.74 -6.07 17.78
N PRO A 31 3.84 -7.04 17.56
CA PRO A 31 3.18 -7.20 16.26
C PRO A 31 2.45 -5.94 15.77
N VAL A 32 2.59 -5.68 14.48
CA VAL A 32 1.76 -4.76 13.71
C VAL A 32 1.04 -5.60 12.65
N ILE A 33 -0.28 -5.70 12.77
CA ILE A 33 -1.11 -6.55 11.90
C ILE A 33 -2.13 -5.68 11.20
N GLY A 34 -2.22 -5.79 9.88
CA GLY A 34 -3.05 -4.89 9.09
C GLY A 34 -3.35 -5.35 7.68
N LYS A 35 -3.86 -4.41 6.89
CA LYS A 35 -4.19 -4.56 5.48
C LYS A 35 -3.62 -3.37 4.70
N ILE A 36 -3.12 -3.64 3.49
CA ILE A 36 -2.70 -2.62 2.53
C ILE A 36 -3.51 -2.74 1.24
N TRP A 37 -3.89 -1.60 0.69
CA TRP A 37 -4.44 -1.45 -0.65
C TRP A 37 -3.51 -0.58 -1.48
N ILE A 38 -3.25 -1.00 -2.73
CA ILE A 38 -2.40 -0.29 -3.68
C ILE A 38 -3.26 0.04 -4.90
N GLY A 39 -3.49 1.32 -5.15
CA GLY A 39 -4.07 1.84 -6.38
C GLY A 39 -2.95 2.19 -7.36
N VAL A 40 -3.04 1.72 -8.60
CA VAL A 40 -2.05 1.96 -9.65
C VAL A 40 -2.78 2.50 -10.87
N LEU A 41 -2.34 3.64 -11.39
CA LEU A 41 -2.73 4.13 -12.70
C LEU A 41 -1.55 3.88 -13.65
N PRO A 42 -1.57 2.79 -14.44
CA PRO A 42 -0.46 2.43 -15.31
C PRO A 42 -0.29 3.47 -16.42
N ASN A 43 0.95 3.65 -16.88
CA ASN A 43 1.23 4.41 -18.08
C ASN A 43 1.06 3.48 -19.29
N LYS A 44 0.34 3.95 -20.32
CA LYS A 44 0.07 3.21 -21.57
C LYS A 44 1.33 2.71 -22.30
N ASN A 45 2.50 3.28 -22.00
CA ASN A 45 3.79 2.95 -22.59
C ASN A 45 4.69 2.13 -21.66
N THR A 46 4.23 1.78 -20.45
CA THR A 46 5.02 1.02 -19.47
C THR A 46 4.52 -0.41 -19.34
N ASN A 47 5.43 -1.33 -19.05
CA ASN A 47 5.08 -2.71 -18.74
C ASN A 47 4.27 -2.79 -17.45
N VAL A 48 3.43 -3.82 -17.35
CA VAL A 48 2.70 -4.15 -16.13
C VAL A 48 3.44 -5.22 -15.34
N ILE A 49 3.41 -5.15 -14.01
CA ILE A 49 4.04 -6.17 -13.16
C ILE A 49 3.01 -7.19 -12.69
N GLY A 50 3.45 -8.44 -12.51
CA GLY A 50 2.57 -9.51 -12.05
C GLY A 50 1.97 -9.21 -10.66
N LEU A 51 0.70 -9.58 -10.45
CA LEU A 51 -0.04 -9.32 -9.21
C LEU A 51 0.72 -9.75 -7.94
N SER A 52 1.36 -10.92 -7.98
CA SER A 52 2.14 -11.46 -6.86
C SER A 52 3.35 -10.60 -6.48
N LYS A 53 3.83 -9.72 -7.36
CA LYS A 53 4.98 -8.85 -7.09
C LYS A 53 4.61 -7.73 -6.12
N TYR A 54 3.39 -7.20 -6.17
CA TYR A 54 2.92 -6.23 -5.17
C TYR A 54 2.93 -6.82 -3.77
N ALA A 55 2.41 -8.04 -3.60
CA ALA A 55 2.44 -8.75 -2.32
C ALA A 55 3.88 -8.97 -1.83
N ARG A 56 4.81 -9.32 -2.72
CA ARG A 56 6.24 -9.48 -2.37
C ARG A 56 6.92 -8.16 -1.99
N LEU A 57 6.57 -7.04 -2.63
CA LEU A 57 7.10 -5.72 -2.29
C LEU A 57 6.57 -5.26 -0.92
N VAL A 58 5.28 -5.50 -0.65
CA VAL A 58 4.70 -5.28 0.69
C VAL A 58 5.45 -6.11 1.73
N ASP A 59 5.60 -7.41 1.50
CA ASP A 59 6.30 -8.31 2.43
C ASP A 59 7.77 -7.92 2.65
N TRP A 60 8.47 -7.50 1.59
CA TRP A 60 9.86 -7.03 1.65
C TRP A 60 10.05 -5.83 2.58
N ILE A 61 9.13 -4.87 2.53
CA ILE A 61 9.15 -3.69 3.40
C ILE A 61 8.65 -4.06 4.80
N MET A 62 7.51 -4.73 4.89
CA MET A 62 6.82 -4.99 6.16
C MET A 62 7.46 -6.09 7.00
N GLY A 63 8.26 -6.98 6.41
CA GLY A 63 8.97 -8.07 7.09
C GLY A 63 10.11 -7.63 8.02
N ARG A 64 10.13 -6.38 8.45
CA ARG A 64 11.16 -5.75 9.30
C ARG A 64 10.48 -5.02 10.46
N PRO A 65 11.22 -4.67 11.52
CA PRO A 65 10.76 -3.67 12.49
C PRO A 65 10.54 -2.33 11.78
N GLN A 66 9.34 -1.75 11.93
CA GLN A 66 8.88 -0.60 11.15
C GLN A 66 8.20 0.47 12.01
N ILE A 67 8.24 1.70 11.48
CA ILE A 67 7.31 2.80 11.79
C ILE A 67 6.32 2.85 10.63
N GLN A 68 5.01 2.79 10.89
CA GLN A 68 3.99 2.59 9.84
C GLN A 68 4.00 3.73 8.80
N GLU A 69 4.25 4.96 9.26
CA GLU A 69 4.37 6.16 8.45
C GLU A 69 5.54 6.08 7.46
N GLU A 70 6.69 5.60 7.93
CA GLU A 70 7.88 5.47 7.09
C GLU A 70 7.77 4.28 6.14
N ALA A 71 7.24 3.16 6.62
CA ALA A 71 7.10 1.93 5.84
C ALA A 71 6.19 2.13 4.62
N ILE A 72 5.09 2.87 4.77
CA ILE A 72 4.18 3.14 3.63
C ILE A 72 4.84 4.05 2.58
N ILE A 73 5.69 5.00 3.01
CA ILE A 73 6.43 5.88 2.10
C ILE A 73 7.46 5.07 1.32
N GLN A 74 8.25 4.25 2.03
CA GLN A 74 9.23 3.36 1.41
C GLN A 74 8.60 2.41 0.39
N LEU A 75 7.44 1.84 0.72
CA LEU A 75 6.69 0.98 -0.19
C LEU A 75 6.21 1.75 -1.43
N ALA A 76 5.62 2.94 -1.25
CA ALA A 76 5.15 3.75 -2.36
C ALA A 76 6.29 4.15 -3.30
N ASP A 77 7.40 4.61 -2.74
CA ASP A 77 8.57 5.06 -3.51
C ASP A 77 9.24 3.87 -4.23
N LEU A 78 9.32 2.69 -3.59
CA LEU A 78 9.82 1.47 -4.22
C LEU A 78 8.95 1.02 -5.40
N ILE A 79 7.62 1.09 -5.27
CA ILE A 79 6.72 0.74 -6.37
C ILE A 79 6.86 1.77 -7.50
N MET A 80 6.86 3.06 -7.18
CA MET A 80 7.06 4.13 -8.17
C MET A 80 8.35 3.94 -8.97
N ASP A 81 9.47 3.65 -8.30
CA ASP A 81 10.76 3.38 -8.96
C ASP A 81 10.69 2.17 -9.91
N LYS A 82 10.04 1.10 -9.45
CA LYS A 82 10.02 -0.17 -10.15
C LYS A 82 9.01 -0.26 -11.30
N THR A 83 7.88 0.43 -11.20
CA THR A 83 6.79 0.34 -12.19
C THR A 83 6.58 1.61 -12.99
N ARG A 84 7.09 2.76 -12.50
CA ARG A 84 6.96 4.09 -13.13
C ARG A 84 5.54 4.38 -13.64
N PRO A 85 4.49 4.20 -12.80
CA PRO A 85 3.12 4.43 -13.21
C PRO A 85 2.85 5.93 -13.31
N ASP A 86 1.79 6.33 -14.02
CA ASP A 86 1.33 7.72 -14.05
C ASP A 86 0.79 8.16 -12.68
N GLY A 87 0.28 7.22 -11.89
CA GLY A 87 -0.13 7.46 -10.51
C GLY A 87 -0.03 6.23 -9.63
N LEU A 88 0.26 6.46 -8.35
CA LEU A 88 0.23 5.44 -7.30
C LEU A 88 -0.46 5.97 -6.05
N ALA A 89 -1.31 5.13 -5.46
CA ALA A 89 -1.90 5.33 -4.15
C ALA A 89 -1.62 4.10 -3.28
N VAL A 90 -1.23 4.32 -2.02
CA VAL A 90 -1.09 3.25 -1.03
C VAL A 90 -1.87 3.65 0.21
N VAL A 91 -2.74 2.76 0.69
CA VAL A 91 -3.47 2.94 1.95
C VAL A 91 -3.18 1.75 2.84
N MET A 92 -2.83 2.00 4.10
CA MET A 92 -2.61 0.97 5.10
C MET A 92 -3.48 1.24 6.33
N GLU A 93 -4.15 0.19 6.80
CA GLU A 93 -4.84 0.16 8.09
C GLU A 93 -4.22 -0.95 8.93
N ALA A 94 -3.79 -0.66 10.16
CA ALA A 94 -3.23 -1.67 11.04
C ALA A 94 -3.51 -1.44 12.53
N SER A 95 -3.57 -2.54 13.27
CA SER A 95 -3.58 -2.57 14.73
C SER A 95 -2.15 -2.76 15.27
N HIS A 96 -1.85 -2.08 16.37
CA HIS A 96 -0.51 -2.04 16.98
C HIS A 96 -0.53 -2.69 18.36
N PHE A 97 0.14 -3.85 18.50
CA PHE A 97 0.10 -4.62 19.74
C PHE A 97 0.92 -3.98 20.87
N CYS A 98 1.80 -3.03 20.55
CA CYS A 98 2.42 -2.17 21.56
C CYS A 98 1.41 -1.30 22.30
N MET A 99 0.22 -1.07 21.72
CA MET A 99 -0.91 -0.36 22.34
C MET A 99 -2.01 -1.29 22.84
N SER A 100 -2.35 -2.35 22.09
CA SER A 100 -3.50 -3.20 22.42
C SER A 100 -3.19 -4.28 23.45
N TRP A 101 -2.00 -4.89 23.40
CA TRP A 101 -1.64 -5.97 24.33
C TRP A 101 -1.05 -5.45 25.65
N ARG A 102 -0.37 -4.30 25.59
CA ARG A 102 0.40 -3.75 26.72
C ARG A 102 0.24 -2.24 26.83
N GLY A 103 0.77 -1.66 27.91
CA GLY A 103 0.68 -0.23 28.15
C GLY A 103 -0.76 0.19 28.36
N VAL A 104 -1.27 1.02 27.44
CA VAL A 104 -2.64 1.57 27.50
C VAL A 104 -3.75 0.53 27.28
N ARG A 105 -3.45 -0.60 26.63
CA ARG A 105 -4.40 -1.71 26.36
C ARG A 105 -5.65 -1.28 25.59
N GLU A 106 -5.47 -0.41 24.59
CA GLU A 106 -6.54 0.03 23.71
C GLU A 106 -6.74 -0.98 22.57
N MET A 107 -7.85 -1.72 22.61
CA MET A 107 -8.06 -2.90 21.77
C MET A 107 -8.57 -2.57 20.37
N ASP A 108 -9.38 -1.52 20.24
CA ASP A 108 -10.11 -1.24 19.00
C ASP A 108 -9.44 -0.16 18.14
N SER A 109 -8.41 0.50 18.66
CA SER A 109 -7.67 1.52 17.93
C SER A 109 -6.91 0.94 16.74
N LYS A 110 -7.04 1.63 15.61
CA LYS A 110 -6.32 1.34 14.37
C LYS A 110 -5.71 2.61 13.82
N MET A 111 -4.51 2.46 13.28
CA MET A 111 -3.86 3.51 12.53
C MET A 111 -4.16 3.34 11.05
N LEU A 112 -4.73 4.38 10.43
CA LEU A 112 -4.95 4.50 8.99
C LEU A 112 -4.01 5.58 8.45
N ASN A 113 -3.23 5.25 7.43
CA ASN A 113 -2.41 6.21 6.70
C ASN A 113 -2.48 5.96 5.20
N SER A 114 -2.19 7.00 4.42
CA SER A 114 -2.20 6.93 2.97
C SER A 114 -1.06 7.74 2.35
N VAL A 115 -0.55 7.27 1.23
CA VAL A 115 0.46 7.94 0.41
C VAL A 115 -0.05 8.02 -1.02
N MET A 116 0.00 9.22 -1.59
CA MET A 116 -0.41 9.49 -2.97
C MET A 116 0.80 10.01 -3.76
N ARG A 117 0.93 9.57 -5.02
CA ARG A 117 1.99 9.96 -5.96
C ARG A 117 1.39 10.12 -7.37
N GLY A 118 2.04 10.95 -8.18
CA GLY A 118 1.63 11.19 -9.57
C GLY A 118 0.18 11.66 -9.67
N ALA A 119 -0.58 11.06 -10.59
CA ALA A 119 -1.98 11.42 -10.86
C ALA A 119 -2.88 11.39 -9.60
N PHE A 120 -2.64 10.52 -8.62
CA PHE A 120 -3.45 10.50 -7.39
C PHE A 120 -3.23 11.73 -6.48
N LEU A 121 -2.09 12.41 -6.62
CA LEU A 121 -1.79 13.61 -5.85
C LEU A 121 -2.53 14.83 -6.43
N THR A 122 -2.58 14.93 -7.76
CA THR A 122 -3.13 16.09 -8.47
C THR A 122 -4.60 15.93 -8.89
N ASN A 123 -5.06 14.70 -9.14
CA ASN A 123 -6.43 14.40 -9.53
C ASN A 123 -7.27 13.94 -8.32
N SER A 124 -8.14 14.84 -7.84
CA SER A 124 -9.01 14.56 -6.70
C SER A 124 -10.14 13.55 -6.99
N GLU A 125 -10.59 13.43 -8.24
CA GLU A 125 -11.65 12.52 -8.67
C GLU A 125 -11.14 11.08 -8.66
N LEU A 126 -9.98 10.84 -9.27
CA LEU A 126 -9.29 9.55 -9.23
C LEU A 126 -9.03 9.10 -7.78
N ARG A 127 -8.57 10.03 -6.92
CA ARG A 127 -8.37 9.74 -5.50
C ARG A 127 -9.67 9.36 -4.80
N ARG A 128 -10.79 10.04 -5.09
CA ARG A 128 -12.10 9.70 -4.52
C ARG A 128 -12.59 8.33 -5.00
N GLU A 129 -12.44 8.03 -6.29
CA GLU A 129 -12.80 6.73 -6.86
C GLU A 129 -12.07 5.59 -6.15
N PHE A 130 -10.74 5.69 -6.03
CA PHE A 130 -9.94 4.69 -5.32
C PHE A 130 -10.37 4.52 -3.86
N LEU A 131 -10.54 5.62 -3.11
CA LEU A 131 -10.95 5.56 -1.71
C LEU A 131 -12.35 4.96 -1.54
N ALA A 132 -13.28 5.23 -2.46
CA ALA A 132 -14.62 4.65 -2.45
C ALA A 132 -14.58 3.12 -2.73
N LEU A 133 -13.77 2.70 -3.70
CA LEU A 133 -13.63 1.28 -4.09
C LEU A 133 -12.95 0.42 -3.01
N ILE A 134 -12.06 0.98 -2.18
CA ILE A 134 -11.47 0.24 -1.06
C ILE A 134 -12.40 0.22 0.16
N ALA A 135 -13.21 1.26 0.37
CA ALA A 135 -14.15 1.34 1.49
C ALA A 135 -15.25 0.27 1.39
N SER A 136 -15.71 -0.05 0.18
CA SER A 136 -16.67 -1.13 -0.06
C SER A 136 -16.10 -2.54 0.15
N ARG A 137 -14.78 -2.66 0.37
CA ARG A 137 -14.05 -3.93 0.50
C ARG A 137 -13.43 -4.13 1.89
N LYS A 138 -13.80 -3.31 2.88
CA LYS A 138 -13.23 -3.36 4.24
C LYS A 138 -13.72 -4.57 5.04
#